data_AF-A0A2N1DF83-F1
#
_entry.id   AF-A0A2N1DF83-F1
#
_cell.length_a   1.000
_cell.length_b   1.000
_cell.length_c   1.000
_cell.angle_alpha   90.00
_cell.angle_beta   90.00
_cell.angle_gamma   90.00
#
_symmetry.space_group_name_H-M   'P 1'
#
loop_
_entity.id
_entity.type
_entity.pdbx_description
1 polymer ?
#
loop_
_entity_poly.entity_id
_entity_poly.type
_entity_poly.pdbx_seq_one_letter_code
_entity_poly.pdbx_strand_id
1 'polypeptide(L)'
;MKTELFDENLVKKEAKRQNDYLNTFLGILLFTLGFSCLGLENPTRGAVVCIALLLPLFYKAIQYVPETIITLRVLAKEHPENEEIKISLKYLEKKYLGFKSIFTSNLVYMVGVIMFGLVLLSPDFVYWVKSS
;
A
#
# COMPACT_ATOMS: atom_id res chain seq x y z
N MET A 1 5.39 24.29 -1.56
CA MET A 1 4.98 25.22 -2.62
C MET A 1 3.49 25.47 -2.40
N LYS A 2 3.09 26.69 -2.02
CA LYS A 2 1.66 27.05 -1.98
C LYS A 2 1.24 27.34 -3.42
N THR A 3 0.81 26.32 -4.13
CA THR A 3 -0.03 26.50 -5.31
C THR A 3 -1.42 26.86 -4.80
N GLU A 4 -2.07 27.88 -5.35
CA GLU A 4 -3.43 28.31 -4.94
C GLU A 4 -4.47 27.19 -5.03
N LEU A 5 -4.14 26.10 -5.73
CA LEU A 5 -4.94 24.89 -5.93
C LEU A 5 -5.04 23.92 -4.75
N PHE A 6 -4.04 23.82 -3.84
CA PHE A 6 -4.08 22.85 -2.74
C PHE A 6 -3.11 23.16 -1.59
N ASP A 7 -3.43 22.72 -0.36
CA ASP A 7 -2.53 22.79 0.79
C ASP A 7 -1.64 21.54 0.88
N GLU A 8 -0.37 21.70 0.55
CA GLU A 8 0.62 20.62 0.59
C GLU A 8 0.77 19.98 1.99
N ASN A 9 0.54 20.73 3.07
CA ASN A 9 0.60 20.18 4.43
C ASN A 9 -0.56 19.22 4.71
N LEU A 10 -1.74 19.53 4.17
CA LEU A 10 -2.91 18.64 4.22
C LEU A 10 -2.61 17.34 3.48
N VAL A 11 -2.13 17.42 2.23
CA VAL A 11 -1.78 16.23 1.43
C VAL A 11 -0.72 15.38 2.15
N LYS A 12 0.28 16.02 2.75
CA LYS A 12 1.31 15.32 3.53
C LYS A 12 0.71 14.57 4.72
N LYS A 13 -0.25 15.16 5.43
CA LYS A 13 -0.93 14.53 6.57
C LYS A 13 -1.80 13.36 6.13
N GLU A 14 -2.52 13.50 5.02
CA GLU A 14 -3.31 12.44 4.40
C GLU A 14 -2.42 11.27 3.95
N ALA A 15 -1.33 11.56 3.23
CA ALA A 15 -0.38 10.55 2.79
C ALA A 15 0.29 9.84 3.97
N LYS A 16 0.61 10.58 5.04
CA LYS A 16 1.13 9.99 6.28
C LYS A 16 0.12 9.02 6.89
N ARG A 17 -1.16 9.38 6.97
CA ARG A 17 -2.21 8.49 7.49
C ARG A 17 -2.29 7.19 6.70
N GLN A 18 -2.21 7.26 5.37
CA GLN A 18 -2.18 6.09 4.52
C GLN A 18 -0.96 5.21 4.79
N ASN A 19 0.23 5.82 4.85
CA ASN A 19 1.48 5.11 5.13
C ASN A 19 1.49 4.47 6.53
N ASP A 20 0.96 5.17 7.54
CA ASP A 20 0.85 4.65 8.90
C ASP A 20 -0.08 3.43 8.95
N TYR A 21 -1.20 3.46 8.22
CA TYR A 21 -2.10 2.30 8.08
C TYR A 21 -1.42 1.14 7.34
N LEU A 22 -0.73 1.42 6.23
CA LEU A 22 0.00 0.40 5.47
C LEU A 22 1.09 -0.27 6.32
N ASN A 23 1.93 0.50 7.00
CA ASN A 23 3.03 -0.07 7.79
C ASN A 23 2.57 -0.74 9.07
N THR A 24 1.77 -0.03 9.87
CA THR A 24 1.46 -0.46 11.23
C THR A 24 0.40 -1.54 11.25
N PHE A 25 -0.65 -1.38 10.43
CA PHE A 25 -1.75 -2.33 10.44
C PHE A 25 -1.56 -3.41 9.39
N LEU A 26 -1.54 -3.05 8.10
CA LEU A 26 -1.48 -4.04 7.03
C LEU A 26 -0.15 -4.80 6.98
N GLY A 27 0.98 -4.10 7.14
CA GLY A 27 2.31 -4.68 7.06
C GLY A 27 2.56 -5.70 8.16
N ILE A 28 2.30 -5.32 9.41
CA ILE A 28 2.42 -6.21 10.57
C ILE A 28 1.45 -7.39 10.43
N LEU A 29 0.21 -7.14 9.99
CA LEU A 29 -0.77 -8.21 9.79
C LEU A 29 -0.31 -9.22 8.73
N LEU A 30 0.12 -8.75 7.55
CA LEU A 30 0.63 -9.62 6.49
C LEU A 30 1.83 -10.44 6.95
N PHE A 31 2.77 -9.81 7.65
CA PHE A 31 3.92 -10.50 8.23
C PHE A 31 3.45 -11.58 9.21
N THR A 32 2.55 -11.24 10.13
CA THR A 32 2.04 -12.15 11.16
C THR A 32 1.28 -13.32 10.55
N LEU A 33 0.43 -13.07 9.54
CA LEU A 33 -0.30 -14.12 8.85
C LEU A 33 0.65 -15.04 8.07
N GLY A 34 1.63 -14.47 7.36
CA GLY A 34 2.62 -15.25 6.63
C GLY A 34 3.42 -16.14 7.57
N PHE A 35 3.91 -15.57 8.67
CA PHE A 35 4.64 -16.30 9.70
C PHE A 35 3.77 -17.40 10.35
N SER A 36 2.51 -17.09 10.68
CA SER A 36 1.59 -18.07 11.27
C SER A 36 1.27 -19.22 10.32
N CYS A 37 1.12 -18.93 9.01
CA CYS A 37 0.82 -19.95 8.01
C CYS A 37 1.95 -20.99 7.89
N LEU A 38 3.22 -20.61 8.14
CA LEU A 38 4.33 -21.58 8.14
C LEU A 38 4.16 -22.70 9.16
N GLY A 39 3.46 -22.46 10.27
CA GLY A 39 3.15 -23.47 11.28
C GLY A 39 2.07 -24.48 10.89
N LEU A 40 1.36 -24.25 9.78
CA LEU A 40 0.31 -25.16 9.30
C LEU A 40 0.91 -26.32 8.52
N GLU A 41 0.20 -27.46 8.46
CA GLU A 41 0.61 -28.61 7.64
C GLU A 41 0.80 -28.21 6.16
N ASN A 42 -0.12 -27.40 5.63
CA ASN A 42 -0.02 -26.81 4.30
C ASN A 42 -0.07 -25.27 4.35
N PRO A 43 1.10 -24.60 4.46
CA PRO A 43 1.19 -23.15 4.61
C PRO A 43 0.57 -22.36 3.46
N THR A 44 0.76 -22.82 2.22
CA THR A 44 0.21 -22.16 1.04
C THR A 44 -1.32 -22.18 1.05
N ARG A 45 -1.96 -23.30 1.42
CA ARG A 45 -3.42 -23.35 1.55
C ARG A 45 -3.93 -22.42 2.65
N GLY A 46 -3.23 -22.35 3.78
CA GLY A 46 -3.55 -21.40 4.85
C GLY A 46 -3.49 -19.95 4.37
N ALA A 47 -2.41 -19.59 3.66
CA ALA A 47 -2.25 -18.26 3.09
C ALA A 47 -3.35 -17.92 2.07
N VAL A 48 -3.77 -18.86 1.21
CA VAL A 48 -4.89 -18.66 0.27
C VAL A 48 -6.19 -18.31 1.02
N VAL A 49 -6.49 -19.01 2.12
CA VAL A 49 -7.68 -18.69 2.93
C VAL A 49 -7.56 -17.29 3.55
N CYS A 50 -6.37 -16.90 4.02
CA CYS A 50 -6.13 -15.57 4.56
C CYS A 50 -6.33 -14.43 3.55
N ILE A 51 -6.26 -14.69 2.24
CA ILE A 51 -6.54 -13.66 1.21
C ILE A 51 -7.95 -13.10 1.38
N ALA A 52 -8.95 -13.94 1.68
CA ALA A 52 -10.33 -13.49 1.87
C ALA A 52 -10.46 -12.46 3.01
N LEU A 53 -9.67 -12.63 4.08
CA LEU A 53 -9.61 -11.67 5.20
C LEU A 53 -8.86 -10.39 4.82
N LEU A 54 -7.87 -10.49 3.93
CA LEU A 54 -7.05 -9.36 3.51
C LEU A 54 -7.77 -8.43 2.52
N LEU A 55 -8.65 -8.95 1.65
CA LEU A 55 -9.38 -8.17 0.66
C LEU A 55 -10.09 -6.91 1.22
N PRO A 56 -10.93 -6.98 2.27
CA PRO A 56 -11.58 -5.78 2.81
C PRO A 56 -10.58 -4.80 3.44
N LEU A 57 -9.45 -5.29 3.95
CA LEU A 57 -8.41 -4.46 4.56
C LEU A 57 -7.60 -3.70 3.52
N PHE A 58 -7.34 -4.32 2.37
CA PHE A 58 -6.78 -3.67 1.18
C PHE A 58 -7.75 -2.65 0.60
N TYR A 59 -9.04 -2.96 0.53
CA TYR A 59 -10.06 -2.00 0.11
C TYR A 59 -10.05 -0.76 1.01
N LYS A 60 -9.96 -0.94 2.33
CA LYS A 60 -9.80 0.16 3.29
C LYS A 60 -8.50 0.96 3.09
N ALA A 61 -7.40 0.32 2.68
CA ALA A 61 -6.15 1.03 2.34
C ALA A 61 -6.30 1.97 1.14
N ILE A 62 -7.12 1.56 0.16
CA ILE A 62 -7.47 2.39 -1.01
C ILE A 62 -8.33 3.57 -0.58
N GLN A 63 -9.23 3.40 0.40
CA GLN A 63 -10.01 4.50 0.95
C GLN A 63 -9.17 5.54 1.70
N TYR A 64 -7.95 5.18 2.15
CA TYR A 64 -7.02 6.13 2.77
C TYR A 64 -6.14 6.88 1.76
N VAL A 65 -6.29 6.66 0.44
CA VAL A 65 -5.62 7.49 -0.57
C VAL A 65 -5.95 8.97 -0.32
N PRO A 66 -4.98 9.90 -0.39
CA PRO A 66 -5.21 11.30 -0.12
C PRO A 66 -6.38 11.88 -0.93
N GLU A 67 -7.39 12.40 -0.24
CA GLU A 67 -8.59 12.95 -0.85
C GLU A 67 -8.24 14.08 -1.82
N THR A 68 -7.22 14.88 -1.48
CA THR A 68 -6.73 15.94 -2.36
C THR A 68 -6.27 15.42 -3.72
N ILE A 69 -5.62 14.24 -3.77
CA ILE A 69 -5.18 13.62 -5.03
C ILE A 69 -6.39 13.11 -5.80
N ILE A 70 -7.40 12.56 -5.12
CA ILE A 70 -8.65 12.09 -5.75
C ILE A 70 -9.39 13.27 -6.37
N THR A 71 -9.55 14.38 -5.64
CA THR A 71 -10.20 15.59 -6.14
C THR A 71 -9.43 16.17 -7.34
N LEU A 72 -8.11 16.23 -7.28
CA LEU A 72 -7.30 16.69 -8.43
C LEU A 72 -7.42 15.76 -9.65
N ARG A 73 -7.60 14.44 -9.47
CA ARG A 73 -7.89 13.52 -10.58
C ARG A 73 -9.25 13.79 -11.22
N VAL A 74 -10.26 14.13 -10.43
CA VAL A 74 -11.59 14.48 -10.95
C VAL A 74 -11.52 15.80 -11.70
N LEU A 75 -10.92 16.84 -11.10
CA LEU A 75 -10.73 18.15 -11.73
C LEU A 75 -9.91 18.06 -13.02
N ALA A 76 -8.87 17.23 -13.07
CA ALA A 76 -8.09 17.02 -14.29
C ALA A 76 -8.88 16.36 -15.43
N LYS A 77 -9.95 15.61 -15.11
CA LYS A 77 -10.85 15.00 -16.09
C LYS A 77 -11.94 15.98 -16.54
N GLU A 78 -12.42 16.82 -15.64
CA GLU A 78 -13.43 17.84 -15.93
C GLU A 78 -12.86 19.01 -16.72
N HIS A 79 -11.60 19.36 -16.46
CA HIS A 79 -10.86 20.46 -17.11
C HIS A 79 -9.56 19.95 -17.79
N PRO A 80 -9.67 19.14 -18.85
CA PRO A 80 -8.51 18.58 -19.53
C PRO A 80 -7.60 19.62 -20.19
N GLU A 81 -8.10 20.83 -20.44
CA GLU A 81 -7.36 21.98 -20.96
C GLU A 81 -6.43 22.65 -19.92
N ASN A 82 -6.68 22.42 -18.63
CA ASN A 82 -5.90 23.05 -17.57
C ASN A 82 -4.63 22.25 -17.25
N GLU A 83 -3.53 22.61 -17.90
CA GLU A 83 -2.21 21.99 -17.69
C GLU A 83 -1.67 22.16 -16.26
N GLU A 84 -2.04 23.22 -15.55
CA GLU A 84 -1.59 23.45 -14.16
C GLU A 84 -2.11 22.35 -13.21
N ILE A 85 -3.36 21.92 -13.40
CA ILE A 85 -3.97 20.83 -12.63
C ILE A 85 -3.24 19.51 -12.90
N LYS A 86 -2.93 19.21 -14.16
CA LYS A 86 -2.21 17.98 -14.54
C LYS A 86 -0.80 17.94 -13.96
N ILE A 87 -0.06 19.06 -14.04
CA ILE A 87 1.29 19.17 -13.49
C ILE A 87 1.26 18.97 -11.97
N SER A 88 0.31 19.63 -11.30
CA SER A 88 0.10 19.51 -9.85
C SER A 88 -0.22 18.09 -9.42
N LEU A 89 -1.16 17.43 -10.11
CA LEU A 89 -1.52 16.04 -9.86
C LEU A 89 -0.32 15.11 -10.03
N LYS A 90 0.39 15.21 -11.16
CA LYS A 90 1.56 14.36 -11.45
C LYS A 90 2.68 14.55 -10.43
N TYR A 91 2.88 15.78 -9.95
CA TYR A 91 3.81 16.08 -8.87
C TYR A 91 3.43 15.36 -7.57
N LEU A 92 2.17 15.49 -7.14
CA LEU A 92 1.69 14.89 -5.89
C LEU A 92 1.69 13.36 -5.96
N GLU A 93 1.25 12.78 -7.08
CA GLU A 93 1.29 11.35 -7.31
C GLU A 93 2.73 10.83 -7.24
N LYS A 94 3.66 11.47 -7.95
CA LYS A 94 5.08 11.05 -7.92
C LYS A 94 5.68 11.17 -6.52
N LYS A 95 5.31 12.22 -5.77
CA LYS A 95 5.86 12.51 -4.44
C LYS A 95 5.33 11.59 -3.35
N TYR A 96 4.03 11.30 -3.34
CA TYR A 96 3.38 10.60 -2.23
C TYR A 96 2.91 9.18 -2.58
N LEU A 97 2.47 8.94 -3.82
CA LEU A 97 1.96 7.64 -4.29
C LEU A 97 2.93 6.89 -5.22
N GLY A 98 4.03 7.53 -5.63
CA GLY A 98 4.99 6.96 -6.56
C GLY A 98 5.70 5.74 -5.97
N PHE A 99 6.17 4.86 -6.84
CA PHE A 99 6.89 3.64 -6.45
C PHE A 99 8.03 3.93 -5.44
N LYS A 100 8.81 5.00 -5.67
CA LYS A 100 9.87 5.43 -4.74
C LYS A 100 9.31 5.76 -3.35
N SER A 101 8.21 6.50 -3.27
CA SER A 101 7.56 6.85 -1.99
C SER A 101 7.08 5.62 -1.25
N ILE A 102 6.46 4.68 -1.97
CA ILE A 102 5.98 3.42 -1.40
C ILE A 102 7.16 2.61 -0.83
N PHE A 103 8.25 2.49 -1.58
CA PHE A 103 9.42 1.71 -1.13
C PHE A 103 10.16 2.36 0.05
N THR A 104 10.31 3.69 0.07
CA THR A 104 11.05 4.35 1.16
C THR A 104 10.21 4.58 2.40
N SER A 105 8.91 4.80 2.24
CA SER A 105 8.02 5.18 3.35
C SER A 105 7.24 3.99 3.91
N ASN A 106 7.11 2.89 3.15
CA ASN A 106 6.30 1.72 3.53
C ASN A 106 7.14 0.44 3.66
N LEU A 107 8.30 0.53 4.31
CA LEU A 107 9.23 -0.60 4.48
C LEU A 107 8.61 -1.78 5.24
N VAL A 108 7.89 -1.53 6.33
CA VAL A 108 7.27 -2.59 7.14
C VAL A 108 6.18 -3.30 6.33
N TYR A 109 5.38 -2.52 5.61
CA TYR A 109 4.40 -3.06 4.67
C TYR A 109 5.05 -3.93 3.60
N MET A 110 6.14 -3.47 2.98
CA MET A 110 6.88 -4.24 1.97
C MET A 110 7.41 -5.56 2.52
N VAL A 111 8.00 -5.56 3.71
CA VAL A 111 8.47 -6.80 4.37
C VAL A 111 7.31 -7.75 4.63
N GLY A 112 6.17 -7.24 5.11
CA GLY A 112 4.97 -8.04 5.32
C GLY A 112 4.43 -8.66 4.03
N VAL A 113 4.31 -7.87 2.96
CA VAL A 113 3.89 -8.34 1.63
C VAL A 113 4.84 -9.41 1.09
N ILE A 114 6.15 -9.19 1.17
CA ILE A 114 7.15 -10.14 0.69
C ILE A 114 7.04 -11.45 1.49
N MET A 115 6.99 -11.38 2.82
CA MET A 115 6.88 -12.57 3.67
C MET A 115 5.61 -13.36 3.35
N PHE A 116 4.45 -12.71 3.32
CA PHE A 116 3.19 -13.36 2.98
C PHE A 116 3.20 -13.92 1.55
N GLY A 117 3.75 -13.16 0.60
CA GLY A 117 3.89 -13.57 -0.79
C GLY A 117 4.81 -14.77 -0.98
N LEU A 118 5.92 -14.87 -0.23
CA LEU A 118 6.81 -16.03 -0.26
C LEU A 118 6.09 -17.28 0.24
N VAL A 119 5.32 -17.20 1.32
CA VAL A 119 4.53 -18.33 1.83
C VAL A 119 3.43 -18.74 0.85
N LEU A 120 2.83 -17.77 0.17
CA LEU A 120 1.76 -18.01 -0.80
C LEU A 120 2.26 -18.58 -2.13
N LEU A 121 3.41 -18.12 -2.62
CA LEU A 121 3.85 -18.36 -4.02
C LEU A 121 5.13 -19.19 -4.14
N SER A 122 5.91 -19.38 -3.07
CA SER A 122 7.18 -20.10 -3.11
C SER A 122 7.16 -21.35 -2.22
N PRO A 123 6.81 -22.52 -2.79
CA PRO A 123 6.93 -23.80 -2.10
C PRO A 123 8.36 -24.07 -1.61
N ASP A 124 9.37 -23.65 -2.37
CA ASP A 124 10.79 -23.80 -2.03
C ASP A 124 11.16 -23.02 -0.77
N PHE A 125 10.67 -21.78 -0.63
CA PHE A 125 10.84 -21.01 0.60
C PHE A 125 10.18 -21.70 1.79
N VAL A 126 8.95 -22.19 1.61
CA VAL A 126 8.22 -22.92 2.66
C VAL A 126 8.99 -24.18 3.07
N TYR A 127 9.53 -24.93 2.10
CA TYR A 127 10.33 -26.12 2.35
C TYR A 127 11.61 -25.78 3.11
N TRP A 128 12.37 -24.79 2.64
CA TRP A 128 13.63 -24.34 3.26
C TRP A 128 13.44 -23.92 4.73
N VAL A 129 12.38 -23.17 5.03
CA VAL A 129 12.06 -22.76 6.41
C VAL A 129 11.70 -23.96 7.28
N LYS A 130 10.95 -24.94 6.75
CA LYS A 130 10.55 -26.13 7.52
C LYS A 130 11.65 -27.18 7.69
N SER A 131 12.68 -27.15 6.83
CA SER A 131 13.82 -28.06 6.88
C SER A 131 14.98 -27.58 7.76
N SER A 132 14.91 -26.32 8.23
CA SER A 132 15.91 -25.70 9.12
C SER A 132 15.52 -25.89 10.59
#